data_AF-A0A9E2U5R6-F1
#
_entry.id   AF-A0A9E2U5R6-F1
#
_cell.length_a   1.000
_cell.length_b   1.000
_cell.length_c   1.000
_cell.angle_alpha   90.00
_cell.angle_beta   90.00
_cell.angle_gamma   90.00
#
_symmetry.space_group_name_H-M   'P 1'
#
loop_
_entity.id
_entity.type
_entity.pdbx_description
1 polymer ?
#
loop_
_entity_poly.entity_id
_entity_poly.type
_entity_poly.pdbx_seq_one_letter_code
_entity_poly.pdbx_strand_id
1 'polypeptide(L)'
;LAATLAEGGLEIVSGGTDTHLMLVDLRPLGLTGRDAEQSLERAGITCNKNGIPFDPQRPTVTSGIRLGSSAATTRGFGQEEFRTIGRWIIETLNGLAKGSADNAAIEARVREAVRQLCARFPIYTQPETLS
;
A
#
# COMPACT_ATOMS: atom_id res chain seq x y z
N LEU A 1 -8.74 5.15 -2.80
CA LEU A 1 -7.31 4.91 -2.49
C LEU A 1 -6.45 6.10 -2.90
N ALA A 2 -6.32 6.43 -4.20
CA ALA A 2 -5.50 7.56 -4.66
C ALA A 2 -5.80 8.89 -3.94
N ALA A 3 -7.08 9.25 -3.80
CA ALA A 3 -7.49 10.45 -3.05
C ALA A 3 -6.99 10.44 -1.59
N THR A 4 -7.13 9.31 -0.89
CA THR A 4 -6.63 9.17 0.48
C THR A 4 -5.12 9.32 0.55
N LEU A 5 -4.37 8.72 -0.39
CA LEU A 5 -2.91 8.86 -0.45
C LEU A 5 -2.50 10.32 -0.68
N ALA A 6 -3.20 11.03 -1.57
CA ALA A 6 -2.99 12.46 -1.82
C ALA A 6 -3.28 13.32 -0.58
N GLU A 7 -4.37 13.06 0.14
CA GLU A 7 -4.66 13.70 1.43
C GLU A 7 -3.55 13.45 2.48
N GLY A 8 -2.85 12.32 2.38
CA GLY A 8 -1.70 11.97 3.20
C GLY A 8 -0.36 12.57 2.77
N GLY A 9 -0.35 13.41 1.73
CA GLY A 9 0.85 14.07 1.22
C GLY A 9 1.69 13.24 0.23
N LEU A 10 1.17 12.11 -0.27
CA LEU A 10 1.80 11.33 -1.33
C LEU A 10 1.35 11.82 -2.71
N GLU A 11 2.29 11.91 -3.65
CA GLU A 11 1.97 12.35 -5.01
C GLU A 11 1.68 11.15 -5.92
N ILE A 12 0.62 11.26 -6.74
CA ILE A 12 0.25 10.25 -7.74
C ILE A 12 0.74 10.72 -9.11
N VAL A 13 1.74 10.03 -9.66
CA VAL A 13 2.50 10.45 -10.85
C VAL A 13 1.61 10.69 -12.08
N SER A 14 0.54 9.92 -12.25
CA SER A 14 -0.37 10.05 -13.40
C SER A 14 -1.47 11.10 -13.21
N GLY A 15 -1.46 11.89 -12.13
CA GLY A 15 -2.51 12.87 -11.82
C GLY A 15 -3.90 12.26 -11.55
N GLY A 16 -4.00 10.93 -11.52
CA GLY A 16 -5.25 10.16 -11.42
C GLY A 16 -5.06 8.70 -11.84
N THR A 17 -6.16 7.95 -11.95
CA THR A 17 -6.15 6.55 -12.40
C THR A 17 -7.35 6.27 -13.31
N ASP A 18 -7.15 6.17 -14.63
CA ASP A 18 -8.16 5.59 -15.54
C ASP A 18 -8.09 4.05 -15.56
N THR A 19 -7.27 3.46 -14.69
CA THR A 19 -7.07 2.01 -14.58
C THR A 19 -7.06 1.59 -13.12
N HIS A 20 -6.98 0.28 -12.89
CA HIS A 20 -6.86 -0.33 -11.56
C HIS A 20 -5.47 -0.17 -10.93
N LEU A 21 -4.57 0.65 -11.50
CA LEU A 21 -3.20 0.86 -11.07
C LEU A 21 -2.92 2.34 -10.80
N MET A 22 -2.07 2.61 -9.81
CA MET A 22 -1.49 3.93 -9.56
C MET A 22 0.00 3.83 -9.27
N LEU A 23 0.73 4.85 -9.69
CA LEU A 23 2.14 5.03 -9.41
C LEU A 23 2.30 6.16 -8.39
N VAL A 24 2.90 5.84 -7.25
CA VAL A 24 3.09 6.75 -6.12
C VAL A 24 4.54 7.21 -6.09
N ASP A 25 4.74 8.52 -5.99
CA ASP A 25 6.05 9.15 -5.80
C ASP A 25 6.40 9.21 -4.30
N LEU A 26 7.56 8.66 -3.95
CA LEU A 26 8.07 8.58 -2.60
C LEU A 26 9.09 9.67 -2.26
N ARG A 27 9.49 10.49 -3.23
CA ARG A 27 10.44 11.60 -3.02
C ARG A 27 10.01 12.58 -1.92
N PRO A 28 8.73 12.95 -1.76
CA PRO A 28 8.30 13.80 -0.65
C PRO A 28 8.60 13.21 0.73
N LEU A 29 8.72 11.89 0.83
CA LEU A 29 9.05 11.17 2.05
C LEU A 29 10.55 10.80 2.16
N GLY A 30 11.34 11.09 1.13
CA GLY A 30 12.76 10.71 1.07
C GLY A 30 12.99 9.19 1.06
N LEU A 31 11.99 8.40 0.66
CA LEU A 31 12.05 6.94 0.67
C LEU A 31 12.42 6.37 -0.71
N THR A 32 13.12 5.25 -0.72
CA THR A 32 13.31 4.46 -1.95
C THR A 32 12.14 3.49 -2.14
N GLY A 33 11.89 3.11 -3.40
CA GLY A 33 10.86 2.11 -3.71
C GLY A 33 11.12 0.77 -3.02
N ARG A 34 12.39 0.37 -2.89
CA ARG A 34 12.80 -0.85 -2.17
C ARG A 34 12.42 -0.80 -0.69
N ASP A 35 12.76 0.29 0.00
CA ASP A 35 12.55 0.37 1.45
C ASP A 35 11.05 0.47 1.78
N ALA A 36 10.29 1.21 0.95
CA ALA A 36 8.84 1.29 1.02
C ALA A 36 8.16 -0.08 0.78
N GLU A 37 8.56 -0.79 -0.27
CA GLU A 37 8.07 -2.13 -0.60
C GLU A 37 8.25 -3.10 0.58
N GLN A 38 9.45 -3.14 1.17
CA GLN A 38 9.76 -4.01 2.30
C GLN A 38 8.97 -3.65 3.57
N SER A 39 8.80 -2.35 3.85
CA SER A 39 8.03 -1.87 5.00
C SER A 39 6.55 -2.22 4.89
N LEU A 40 5.96 -1.96 3.71
CA LEU A 40 4.57 -2.32 3.45
C LEU A 40 4.38 -3.85 3.47
N GLU A 41 5.33 -4.63 2.96
CA GLU A 41 5.29 -6.09 3.05
C GLU A 41 5.26 -6.59 4.51
N ARG A 42 6.10 -6.01 5.39
CA ARG A 42 6.06 -6.32 6.84
C ARG A 42 4.71 -5.99 7.46
N ALA A 43 4.08 -4.90 7.00
CA ALA A 43 2.72 -4.48 7.35
C ALA A 43 1.61 -5.29 6.67
N GLY A 44 1.93 -6.29 5.84
CA GLY A 44 0.96 -7.15 5.15
C GLY A 44 0.32 -6.52 3.90
N ILE A 45 0.87 -5.42 3.39
CA ILE A 45 0.41 -4.72 2.19
C ILE A 45 1.43 -4.94 1.07
N THR A 46 1.05 -5.66 0.03
CA THR A 46 1.94 -5.95 -1.10
C THR A 46 1.89 -4.86 -2.15
N CYS A 47 3.04 -4.36 -2.57
CA CYS A 47 3.20 -3.46 -3.71
C CYS A 47 4.46 -3.82 -4.51
N ASN A 48 4.72 -3.14 -5.62
CA ASN A 48 5.96 -3.31 -6.39
C ASN A 48 6.73 -1.99 -6.42
N LYS A 49 8.03 -1.99 -6.10
CA LYS A 49 8.91 -0.85 -6.40
C LYS A 49 8.91 -0.57 -7.90
N ASN A 50 8.89 0.71 -8.27
CA ASN A 50 8.76 1.11 -9.65
C ASN A 50 9.42 2.47 -9.87
N GLY A 51 10.13 2.63 -11.00
CA GLY A 51 10.65 3.94 -11.40
C GLY A 51 9.51 4.93 -11.68
N ILE A 52 9.81 6.21 -11.54
CA ILE A 52 8.90 7.32 -11.85
C ILE A 52 9.46 8.19 -12.99
N PRO A 53 8.67 9.06 -13.63
CA PRO A 53 9.18 10.05 -14.56
C PRO A 53 10.26 10.92 -13.91
N PHE A 54 11.37 11.10 -14.63
CA PHE A 54 12.53 11.85 -14.14
C PHE A 54 13.08 11.34 -12.79
N ASP A 55 13.03 10.02 -12.58
CA ASP A 55 13.56 9.39 -11.37
C ASP A 55 15.07 9.66 -11.23
N PRO A 56 15.52 10.33 -10.15
CA PRO A 56 16.95 10.56 -9.91
C PRO A 56 17.69 9.30 -9.46
N GLN A 57 16.96 8.26 -9.04
CA GLN A 57 17.52 7.00 -8.57
C GLN A 57 17.87 6.07 -9.72
N ARG A 58 18.80 5.14 -9.45
CA ARG A 58 19.12 4.06 -10.41
C ARG A 58 17.91 3.13 -10.60
N PRO A 59 17.78 2.45 -11.75
CA PRO A 59 16.68 1.52 -12.03
C PRO A 59 16.48 0.42 -10.98
N THR A 60 17.53 0.06 -10.23
CA THR A 60 17.48 -0.97 -9.18
C THR A 60 17.03 -0.44 -7.81
N VAL A 61 16.94 0.88 -7.63
CA VAL A 61 16.58 1.53 -6.35
C VAL A 61 15.17 2.12 -6.44
N THR A 62 14.92 2.91 -7.48
CA THR A 62 13.64 3.60 -7.79
C THR A 62 13.14 4.56 -6.70
N SER A 63 12.36 5.56 -7.10
CA SER A 63 11.73 6.54 -6.19
C SER A 63 10.21 6.36 -6.08
N GLY A 64 9.66 5.21 -6.48
CA GLY A 64 8.22 5.00 -6.46
C GLY A 64 7.78 3.57 -6.17
N ILE A 65 6.47 3.43 -5.94
CA ILE A 65 5.78 2.14 -5.82
C ILE A 65 4.51 2.13 -6.68
N ARG A 66 4.19 0.96 -7.23
CA ARG A 66 2.95 0.70 -7.95
C ARG A 66 1.97 -0.04 -7.06
N LEU A 67 0.78 0.54 -6.89
CA LEU A 67 -0.35 -0.03 -6.17
C LEU A 67 -1.47 -0.38 -7.15
N GLY A 68 -2.22 -1.44 -6.86
CA GLY A 68 -3.38 -1.84 -7.65
C GLY A 68 -4.58 -2.22 -6.81
N SER A 69 -5.79 -2.06 -7.36
CA SER A 69 -7.05 -2.36 -6.68
C SER A 69 -7.62 -3.74 -7.01
N SER A 70 -7.29 -4.33 -8.16
CA SER A 70 -7.98 -5.50 -8.72
C SER A 70 -8.14 -6.66 -7.74
N ALA A 71 -7.05 -7.08 -7.07
CA ALA A 71 -7.09 -8.19 -6.14
C ALA A 71 -8.06 -7.93 -4.96
N ALA A 72 -8.05 -6.71 -4.43
CA ALA A 72 -8.94 -6.32 -3.34
C ALA A 72 -10.40 -6.16 -3.81
N THR A 73 -10.61 -5.64 -5.02
CA THR A 73 -11.96 -5.52 -5.61
C THR A 73 -12.56 -6.89 -5.92
N THR A 74 -11.80 -7.84 -6.47
CA THR A 74 -12.24 -9.24 -6.67
C THR A 74 -12.62 -9.92 -5.35
N ARG A 75 -11.97 -9.53 -4.25
CA ARG A 75 -12.25 -10.00 -2.90
C ARG A 75 -13.48 -9.33 -2.27
N GLY A 76 -14.07 -8.32 -2.91
CA GLY A 76 -15.27 -7.62 -2.44
C GLY A 76 -15.01 -6.34 -1.64
N PHE A 77 -13.78 -5.80 -1.64
CA PHE A 77 -13.49 -4.57 -0.90
C PHE A 77 -14.17 -3.36 -1.55
N GLY A 78 -14.83 -2.55 -0.71
CA GLY A 78 -15.50 -1.32 -1.11
C GLY A 78 -14.65 -0.07 -0.89
N GLN A 79 -15.28 1.09 -1.06
CA GLN A 79 -14.60 2.39 -0.93
C GLN A 79 -14.03 2.62 0.47
N GLU A 80 -14.75 2.24 1.53
CA GLU A 80 -14.31 2.42 2.92
C GLU A 80 -13.11 1.54 3.27
N GLU A 81 -13.06 0.31 2.74
CA GLU A 81 -11.89 -0.55 2.85
C GLU A 81 -10.67 0.09 2.17
N PHE A 82 -10.83 0.64 0.96
CA PHE A 82 -9.74 1.33 0.28
C PHE A 82 -9.28 2.62 0.96
N ARG A 83 -10.19 3.37 1.61
CA ARG A 83 -9.80 4.52 2.46
C ARG A 83 -8.99 4.05 3.66
N THR A 84 -9.40 2.96 4.30
CA THR A 84 -8.70 2.39 5.44
C THR A 84 -7.31 1.88 5.06
N ILE A 85 -7.19 1.15 3.95
CA ILE A 85 -5.91 0.72 3.39
C ILE A 85 -5.01 1.91 3.06
N GLY A 86 -5.58 2.97 2.47
CA GLY A 86 -4.84 4.20 2.20
C GLY A 86 -4.22 4.81 3.46
N ARG A 87 -4.99 4.89 4.55
CA ARG A 87 -4.49 5.36 5.85
C ARG A 87 -3.36 4.48 6.40
N TRP A 88 -3.46 3.16 6.29
CA TRP A 88 -2.40 2.25 6.73
C TRP A 88 -1.11 2.39 5.92
N ILE A 89 -1.22 2.60 4.60
CA ILE A 89 -0.06 2.88 3.74
C ILE A 89 0.63 4.17 4.20
N ILE A 90 -0.14 5.25 4.38
CA ILE A 90 0.39 6.56 4.83
C ILE A 90 1.08 6.43 6.18
N GLU A 91 0.45 5.74 7.14
CA GLU A 91 1.00 5.57 8.48
C GLU A 91 2.33 4.79 8.45
N THR A 92 2.38 3.70 7.69
CA THR A 92 3.58 2.86 7.56
C THR A 92 4.71 3.61 6.87
N LEU A 93 4.43 4.34 5.79
CA LEU A 93 5.45 5.11 5.07
C LEU A 93 5.94 6.32 5.88
N ASN A 94 5.06 7.01 6.60
CA ASN A 94 5.45 8.11 7.48
C ASN A 94 6.27 7.63 8.68
N GLY A 95 5.92 6.49 9.27
CA GLY A 95 6.71 5.86 10.34
C GLY A 95 8.12 5.52 9.86
N LEU A 96 8.22 4.96 8.65
CA LEU A 96 9.49 4.63 8.00
C LEU A 96 10.33 5.88 7.70
N ALA A 97 9.72 6.91 7.10
CA ALA A 97 10.40 8.16 6.72
C ALA A 97 10.98 8.90 7.93
N LYS A 98 10.32 8.82 9.09
CA LYS A 98 10.82 9.39 10.35
C LYS A 98 11.98 8.61 10.97
N GLY A 99 12.30 7.42 10.45
CA GLY A 99 13.28 6.52 11.05
C GLY A 99 12.92 6.13 12.48
N SER A 100 11.63 6.12 12.83
CA SER A 100 11.19 5.86 14.20
C SER A 100 11.51 4.42 14.60
N ALA A 101 12.04 4.23 15.81
CA ALA A 101 12.17 2.89 16.42
C ALA A 101 10.82 2.16 16.49
N ASP A 102 9.72 2.92 16.48
CA ASP A 102 8.36 2.40 16.57
C ASP A 102 7.79 1.96 15.22
N ASN A 103 8.51 2.12 14.09
CA ASN A 103 7.95 1.71 12.79
C ASN A 103 7.63 0.22 12.75
N ALA A 104 8.43 -0.62 13.41
CA ALA A 104 8.13 -2.04 13.55
C ALA A 104 6.81 -2.30 14.31
N ALA A 105 6.48 -1.46 15.30
CA ALA A 105 5.20 -1.56 16.02
C ALA A 105 4.03 -1.11 15.13
N ILE A 106 4.22 -0.06 14.31
CA ILE A 106 3.24 0.37 13.30
C ILE A 106 3.00 -0.76 12.30
N GLU A 107 4.05 -1.33 11.72
CA GLU A 107 3.97 -2.46 10.78
C GLU A 107 3.23 -3.65 11.39
N ALA A 108 3.56 -4.04 12.63
CA ALA A 108 2.90 -5.16 13.30
C ALA A 108 1.40 -4.90 13.54
N ARG A 109 1.03 -3.69 13.99
CA ARG A 109 -0.36 -3.31 14.21
C ARG A 109 -1.15 -3.27 12.90
N VAL A 110 -0.57 -2.70 11.84
CA VAL A 110 -1.17 -2.65 10.50
C VAL A 110 -1.35 -4.06 9.96
N ARG A 111 -0.35 -4.93 10.11
CA ARG A 111 -0.42 -6.33 9.67
C ARG A 111 -1.61 -7.07 10.28
N GLU A 112 -1.83 -6.90 11.58
CA GLU A 112 -2.98 -7.51 12.26
C GLU A 112 -4.30 -6.91 11.74
N ALA A 113 -4.36 -5.60 11.54
CA ALA A 113 -5.56 -4.94 10.99
C ALA A 113 -5.86 -5.39 9.55
N VAL A 114 -4.83 -5.57 8.72
CA VAL A 114 -4.94 -6.13 7.36
C VAL A 114 -5.46 -7.56 7.42
N ARG A 115 -4.93 -8.40 8.32
CA ARG A 115 -5.40 -9.77 8.52
C ARG A 115 -6.87 -9.81 8.92
N GLN A 116 -7.30 -8.96 9.85
CA GLN A 116 -8.70 -8.87 10.27
C GLN A 116 -9.62 -8.38 9.14
N LEU A 117 -9.19 -7.39 8.38
CA LEU A 117 -9.93 -6.94 7.20
C LEU A 117 -10.07 -8.08 6.18
N CYS A 118 -8.99 -8.78 5.90
CA CYS A 118 -8.96 -9.92 5.02
C CYS A 118 -9.92 -11.04 5.50
N ALA A 119 -9.98 -11.33 6.80
CA ALA A 119 -10.87 -12.35 7.35
C ALA A 119 -12.36 -12.05 7.14
N ARG A 120 -12.75 -10.77 7.02
CA ARG A 120 -14.13 -10.35 6.70
C ARG A 120 -14.54 -10.66 5.25
N PHE A 121 -13.58 -10.96 4.39
CA PHE A 121 -13.79 -11.22 2.96
C PHE A 121 -13.00 -12.47 2.53
N PRO A 122 -13.44 -13.69 2.88
CA PRO A 122 -12.70 -14.91 2.54
C PRO A 122 -12.65 -15.14 1.03
N ILE A 123 -11.50 -15.64 0.53
CA ILE A 123 -11.31 -15.95 -0.91
C ILE A 123 -11.93 -17.31 -1.28
N TYR A 124 -11.93 -18.24 -0.33
CA TYR A 124 -12.57 -19.54 -0.45
C TYR A 124 -13.53 -19.72 0.73
N THR A 125 -14.82 -19.79 0.46
CA THR A 125 -15.76 -20.40 1.40
C THR A 125 -15.45 -21.90 1.42
N GLN A 126 -15.31 -22.51 2.61
CA GLN A 126 -15.20 -23.96 2.71
C GLN A 126 -16.36 -24.59 1.94
N PRO A 127 -16.16 -25.70 1.19
CA PRO A 127 -17.28 -26.40 0.58
C PRO A 127 -18.28 -26.72 1.68
N GLU A 128 -19.55 -26.39 1.47
CA GLU A 128 -20.64 -26.80 2.35
C GLU A 128 -20.49 -28.31 2.55
N THR A 129 -20.17 -28.70 3.77
CA THR A 129 -20.19 -30.11 4.13
C THR A 129 -21.66 -30.48 4.11
N LEU A 130 -22.10 -31.16 3.04
CA LEU A 130 -23.43 -31.75 2.98
C LEU A 130 -23.55 -32.70 4.18
N SER A 131 -24.27 -32.25 5.21
CA SER A 131 -24.71 -33.06 6.34
C SER A 131 -26.15 -33.52 6.11
#